data_AF-A0A1M7C554-F1
#
_entry.id   AF-A0A1M7C554-F1
#
_cell.length_a   1.000
_cell.length_b   1.000
_cell.length_c   1.000
_cell.angle_alpha   90.00
_cell.angle_beta   90.00
_cell.angle_gamma   90.00
#
_symmetry.space_group_name_H-M   'P 1'
#
loop_
_entity.id
_entity.type
_entity.pdbx_description
1 polymer ?
#
loop_
_entity_poly.entity_id
_entity_poly.type
_entity_poly.pdbx_seq_one_letter_code
_entity_poly.pdbx_strand_id
1 'polypeptide(L)' 'MNIYLISQYENTGFNTYDTAVVIAESEEAARLTHPSGEEEWIDESWADPEDIEVELLGEAVEGSRAGVVCASFHTG' A
#
# COMPACT_ATOMS: atom_id res chain seq x y z
N MET A 1 6.31 6.95 13.17
CA MET A 1 5.76 6.31 11.95
C MET A 1 4.30 6.68 11.88
N ASN A 2 3.77 6.72 10.67
CA ASN A 2 2.39 7.07 10.41
C ASN A 2 1.66 5.87 9.80
N ILE A 3 0.34 5.87 9.95
CA ILE A 3 -0.56 4.94 9.31
C ILE A 3 -1.11 5.65 8.08
N TYR A 4 -0.94 5.01 6.92
CA TYR A 4 -1.41 5.51 5.64
C TYR A 4 -2.38 4.52 5.01
N LEU A 5 -3.38 5.06 4.32
CA LEU A 5 -4.12 4.34 3.30
C LEU A 5 -3.41 4.59 1.96
N ILE A 6 -3.08 3.52 1.26
CA ILE A 6 -2.64 3.58 -0.13
C ILE A 6 -3.71 2.95 -1.03
N SER A 7 -3.97 3.58 -2.17
CA SER A 7 -4.99 3.14 -3.12
C SER A 7 -4.54 3.39 -4.55
N GLN A 8 -4.98 2.54 -5.48
CA GLN A 8 -4.79 2.72 -6.91
C GLN A 8 -6.12 2.66 -7.67
N TYR A 9 -6.12 3.14 -8.91
CA TYR A 9 -7.26 2.99 -9.83
C TYR A 9 -6.88 2.49 -11.22
N GLU A 10 -5.62 2.12 -11.44
CA GLU A 10 -5.12 1.69 -12.75
C GLU A 10 -5.44 0.20 -13.01
N ASN A 11 -4.98 -0.68 -12.11
CA ASN A 11 -5.14 -2.12 -12.27
C ASN A 11 -6.46 -2.59 -11.63
N THR A 12 -7.57 -2.37 -12.33
CA THR A 12 -8.96 -2.67 -11.87
C THR A 12 -9.48 -4.05 -12.31
N GLY A 13 -8.59 -4.91 -12.81
CA GLY A 13 -8.91 -6.26 -13.29
C GLY A 13 -9.08 -7.30 -12.18
N PHE A 14 -8.79 -8.55 -12.52
CA PHE A 14 -8.74 -9.65 -11.55
C PHE A 14 -7.30 -9.87 -11.09
N ASN A 15 -7.14 -10.39 -9.87
CA ASN A 15 -5.85 -10.62 -9.22
C ASN A 15 -5.06 -9.33 -9.00
N THR A 16 -5.76 -8.25 -8.66
CA THR A 16 -5.16 -6.95 -8.36
C THR A 16 -5.52 -6.51 -6.95
N TYR A 17 -4.64 -5.72 -6.34
CA TYR A 17 -4.92 -5.02 -5.11
C TYR A 17 -5.66 -3.72 -5.43
N ASP A 18 -6.55 -3.29 -4.55
CA ASP A 18 -7.28 -2.03 -4.67
C ASP A 18 -6.74 -0.99 -3.68
N THR A 19 -6.62 -1.43 -2.43
CA THR A 19 -6.26 -0.60 -1.28
C THR A 19 -5.42 -1.38 -0.28
N ALA A 20 -4.58 -0.69 0.47
CA ALA A 20 -3.90 -1.24 1.63
C ALA A 20 -3.69 -0.20 2.72
N VAL A 21 -3.72 -0.66 3.97
CA VAL A 21 -3.29 0.14 5.13
C VAL A 21 -1.87 -0.25 5.46
N VAL A 22 -0.97 0.73 5.50
CA VAL A 22 0.46 0.53 5.72
C VAL A 22 0.97 1.43 6.84
N ILE A 23 1.99 0.96 7.54
CA ILE A 23 2.78 1.78 8.47
C ILE A 23 4.07 2.15 7.75
N ALA A 24 4.36 3.44 7.65
CA ALA A 24 5.55 3.95 6.98
C ALA A 24 6.11 5.20 7.67
N GLU A 25 7.34 5.57 7.33
CA GLU A 25 8.00 6.77 7.87
C GLU A 25 7.53 8.06 7.19
N SER A 26 7.09 7.98 5.94
CA SER A 26 6.62 9.10 5.13
C SER A 26 5.60 8.64 4.10
N GLU A 27 4.92 9.60 3.45
CA GLU A 27 4.04 9.31 2.32
C GLU A 27 4.79 8.66 1.15
N GLU A 28 6.03 9.09 0.88
CA GLU A 28 6.88 8.49 -0.16
C GLU A 28 7.21 7.02 0.16
N ALA A 29 7.51 6.71 1.42
CA ALA A 29 7.75 5.33 1.84
C ALA A 29 6.47 4.48 1.79
N ALA A 30 5.32 5.06 2.14
CA ALA A 30 4.03 4.38 2.00
C ALA A 30 3.73 4.05 0.53
N ARG A 31 3.97 5.01 -0.36
CA ARG A 31 3.80 4.85 -1.82
C ARG A 31 4.66 3.74 -2.41
N LEU A 32 5.87 3.54 -1.88
CA LEU A 32 6.77 2.47 -2.32
C LEU A 32 6.45 1.10 -1.72
N THR A 33 5.39 0.97 -0.93
CA THR A 33 4.99 -0.30 -0.30
C THR A 33 4.06 -1.07 -1.23
N HIS A 34 4.46 -2.29 -1.60
CA HIS A 34 3.56 -3.21 -2.29
C HIS A 34 2.57 -3.85 -1.30
N PRO A 35 1.26 -3.92 -1.59
CA PRO A 35 0.25 -4.48 -0.69
C PRO A 35 0.45 -5.94 -0.30
N SER A 36 1.18 -6.72 -1.09
CA SER A 36 1.57 -8.10 -0.73
C SER A 36 2.58 -8.17 0.41
N GLY A 37 3.26 -7.04 0.71
CA GLY A 37 4.38 -6.98 1.64
C GLY A 37 5.72 -7.45 1.04
N GLU A 38 5.76 -7.79 -0.25
CA GLU A 38 6.99 -8.13 -0.94
C GLU A 38 7.74 -6.87 -1.42
N GLU A 39 9.07 -6.95 -1.48
CA GLU A 39 9.92 -5.84 -1.91
C GLU A 39 9.95 -5.70 -3.45
N GLU A 40 9.64 -6.78 -4.15
CA GLU A 40 9.68 -6.82 -5.61
C GLU A 40 8.30 -6.54 -6.21
N TRP A 41 8.30 -5.69 -7.22
CA TRP A 41 7.14 -5.39 -8.06
C TRP A 41 7.11 -6.37 -9.23
N ILE A 42 6.76 -7.61 -8.91
CA ILE A 42 6.96 -8.76 -9.83
C ILE A 42 5.81 -8.88 -10.84
N ASP A 43 4.67 -8.25 -10.59
CA ASP A 43 3.46 -8.44 -11.39
C ASP A 43 2.62 -7.16 -11.55
N GLU A 44 1.57 -7.27 -12.37
CA GLU A 44 0.61 -6.21 -12.68
C GLU A 44 -0.51 -6.12 -11.61
N SER A 45 -0.34 -6.71 -10.43
CA SER A 45 -1.35 -6.69 -9.36
C SER A 45 -1.44 -5.34 -8.64
N TRP A 46 -0.45 -4.46 -8.81
CA TRP A 46 -0.38 -3.13 -8.21
C TRP A 46 0.10 -2.07 -9.21
N ALA A 47 -0.40 -0.84 -9.10
CA ALA A 47 -0.03 0.28 -9.98
C ALA A 47 1.35 0.83 -9.66
N ASP A 48 2.03 1.41 -10.64
CA ASP A 48 3.28 2.15 -10.50
C ASP A 48 3.23 3.18 -9.34
N PRO A 49 4.35 3.44 -8.64
CA PRO A 49 4.32 4.30 -7.46
C PRO A 49 3.73 5.68 -7.73
N GLU A 50 3.95 6.22 -8.94
CA GLU A 50 3.43 7.53 -9.35
C GLU A 50 1.90 7.60 -9.42
N ASP A 51 1.22 6.47 -9.62
CA ASP A 51 -0.24 6.36 -9.73
C ASP A 51 -0.92 5.94 -8.42
N ILE A 52 -0.14 5.81 -7.33
CA ILE A 52 -0.67 5.48 -6.00
C ILE A 52 -1.03 6.76 -5.24
N GLU A 53 -2.30 6.84 -4.86
CA GLU A 53 -2.78 7.84 -3.90
C GLU A 53 -2.42 7.42 -2.47
N VAL A 54 -2.01 8.39 -1.65
CA VAL A 54 -1.61 8.18 -0.26
C VAL A 54 -2.39 9.14 0.63
N GLU A 55 -3.10 8.60 1.61
CA GLU A 55 -3.84 9.36 2.62
C GLU A 55 -3.30 9.08 4.02
N LEU A 56 -2.98 10.12 4.78
CA LEU A 56 -2.59 9.99 6.19
C LEU A 56 -3.81 9.69 7.05
N LEU A 57 -3.87 8.50 7.64
CA LEU A 57 -4.93 8.10 8.57
C LEU A 57 -4.62 8.48 10.01
N GLY A 58 -3.33 8.56 10.38
CA GLY A 58 -2.91 8.96 11.72
C GLY A 58 -1.49 8.54 12.09
N GLU A 59 -1.16 8.66 13.37
CA GLU A 59 0.14 8.27 13.92
C GLU A 59 0.11 6.82 14.43
N ALA A 60 1.15 6.04 14.12
CA ALA A 60 1.30 4.68 14.65
C ALA A 60 1.84 4.71 16.09
N VAL A 61 1.45 3.73 16.90
CA VAL A 61 1.94 3.59 18.29
C VAL A 61 3.47 3.48 18.32
N GLU A 62 4.10 4.07 19.34
CA GLU A 62 5.55 3.99 19.53
C GLU A 62 6.04 2.53 19.51
N GLY A 63 7.13 2.28 18.77
CA GLY A 63 7.68 0.94 18.58
C GLY A 63 7.03 0.11 17.46
N SER A 64 6.04 0.65 16.76
CA SER A 64 5.50 0.05 15.52
C SER A 64 6.60 -0.12 14.47
N ARG A 65 6.46 -1.14 13.62
CA ARG A 65 7.37 -1.43 12.50
C ARG A 65 6.70 -1.08 11.19
N ALA A 66 7.50 -0.66 10.21
CA ALA A 66 7.01 -0.41 8.87
C ALA A 66 6.51 -1.71 8.21
N GLY A 67 5.51 -1.60 7.35
CA GLY A 67 4.95 -2.72 6.59
C GLY A 67 3.44 -2.65 6.41
N VAL A 68 2.91 -3.66 5.72
CA VAL A 68 1.47 -3.78 5.45
C VAL A 68 0.73 -4.26 6.70
N VAL A 69 -0.34 -3.56 7.05
CA VAL A 69 -1.26 -3.94 8.15
C VAL A 69 -2.40 -4.79 7.62
N CYS A 70 -3.01 -4.36 6.52
CA CYS A 70 -4.10 -5.06 5.83
C CYS A 70 -4.13 -4.62 4.37
N ALA A 71 -4.48 -5.53 3.46
CA ALA A 71 -4.61 -5.27 2.04
C ALA A 71 -5.92 -5.87 1.50
N SER A 72 -6.52 -5.17 0.55
CA SER A 72 -7.71 -5.60 -0.20
C SER A 72 -7.28 -6.15 -1.55
N PHE A 73 -7.50 -7.45 -1.77
CA PHE A 73 -7.14 -8.14 -3.00
C PHE A 73 -8.38 -8.69 -3.70
N HIS A 74 -8.57 -8.29 -4.97
CA HIS A 74 -9.72 -8.67 -5.78
C HIS A 74 -9.45 -9.97 -6.54
N THR A 75 -10.12 -11.07 -6.16
CA THR A 75 -9.91 -12.40 -6.77
C THR A 75 -11.03 -12.88 -7.70
N GLY A 76 -12.08 -12.07 -7.88
CA GLY A 76 -13.22 -12.37 -8.75
C GLY A 76 -14.32 -13.20 -8.11
#